data_AF-A0A2D8ENQ0-F1
#
_entry.id   AF-A0A2D8ENQ0-F1
#
_cell.length_a   1.000
_cell.length_b   1.000
_cell.length_c   1.000
_cell.angle_alpha   90.00
_cell.angle_beta   90.00
_cell.angle_gamma   90.00
#
_symmetry.space_group_name_H-M   'P 1'
#
loop_
_entity.id
_entity.type
_entity.pdbx_description
1 polymer ?
#
loop_
_entity_poly.entity_id
_entity_poly.type
_entity_poly.pdbx_seq_one_letter_code
_entity_poly.pdbx_strand_id
1 'polypeptide(L)'
;MVAKKYQNPKGGLNEAGRKFFKRTEGSNLKRPLSSGTSKRRVSFAARFAGNPGPMKDSKGRPTRLALALKRWGFNSKAEARAFANKHKNK
;
A
#
# COMPACT_ATOMS: atom_id res chain seq x y z
N MET A 1 -14.52 1.75 6.32
CA MET A 1 -13.40 0.85 5.93
C MET A 1 -13.87 -0.10 4.84
N VAL A 2 -13.01 -0.49 3.90
CA VAL A 2 -13.34 -1.47 2.83
C VAL A 2 -13.81 -2.80 3.43
N ALA A 3 -14.86 -3.41 2.89
CA ALA A 3 -15.36 -4.71 3.37
C ALA A 3 -14.28 -5.81 3.32
N LYS A 4 -14.23 -6.68 4.34
CA LYS A 4 -13.21 -7.75 4.46
C LYS A 4 -13.12 -8.64 3.20
N LYS A 5 -14.24 -8.93 2.54
CA LYS A 5 -14.30 -9.71 1.29
C LYS A 5 -13.51 -9.11 0.11
N TYR A 6 -13.21 -7.82 0.13
CA TYR A 6 -12.44 -7.12 -0.91
C TYR A 6 -10.97 -6.91 -0.53
N GLN A 7 -10.61 -7.27 0.70
CA GLN A 7 -9.27 -7.12 1.24
C GLN A 7 -8.47 -8.41 1.04
N ASN A 8 -7.19 -8.28 0.71
CA ASN A 8 -6.27 -9.41 0.71
C ASN A 8 -5.60 -9.53 2.10
N PRO A 9 -5.57 -10.72 2.72
CA PRO A 9 -4.87 -10.95 3.99
C PRO A 9 -3.38 -10.56 3.96
N LYS A 10 -2.72 -10.69 2.81
CA LYS A 10 -1.31 -10.32 2.61
C LYS A 10 -1.09 -8.82 2.35
N GLY A 11 -2.13 -7.99 2.39
CA GLY A 11 -2.02 -6.55 2.13
C GLY A 11 -2.65 -6.11 0.80
N GLY A 12 -3.06 -4.84 0.72
CA GLY A 12 -3.81 -4.27 -0.41
C GLY A 12 -5.18 -4.92 -0.70
N LEU A 13 -5.79 -4.56 -1.84
CA LEU A 13 -7.04 -5.13 -2.31
C LEU A 13 -6.81 -6.45 -3.05
N ASN A 14 -7.77 -7.39 -2.90
CA ASN A 14 -7.81 -8.57 -3.76
C ASN A 14 -8.42 -8.23 -5.14
N GLU A 15 -8.54 -9.22 -6.02
CA GLU A 15 -9.10 -8.98 -7.36
C GLU A 15 -10.56 -8.55 -7.32
N ALA A 16 -11.38 -9.21 -6.49
CA ALA A 16 -12.79 -8.85 -6.31
C ALA A 16 -12.94 -7.40 -5.84
N GLY A 17 -12.07 -6.93 -4.93
CA GLY A 17 -12.03 -5.55 -4.49
C GLY A 17 -11.69 -4.57 -5.60
N ARG A 18 -10.67 -4.87 -6.42
CA ARG A 18 -10.35 -4.02 -7.59
C ARG A 18 -11.51 -3.97 -8.59
N LYS A 19 -12.16 -5.12 -8.86
CA LYS A 19 -13.34 -5.20 -9.72
C LYS A 19 -14.52 -4.42 -9.14
N PHE A 20 -14.74 -4.50 -7.82
CA PHE A 20 -15.78 -3.77 -7.12
C PHE A 20 -15.61 -2.26 -7.30
N PHE A 21 -14.43 -1.72 -6.97
CA PHE A 21 -14.15 -0.28 -7.14
C PHE A 21 -14.19 0.17 -8.59
N LYS A 22 -13.80 -0.67 -9.55
CA LYS A 22 -13.97 -0.38 -10.98
C LYS A 22 -15.44 -0.24 -11.36
N ARG A 23 -16.30 -1.12 -10.83
CA ARG A 23 -17.74 -1.12 -11.13
C ARG A 23 -18.49 0.02 -10.42
N THR A 24 -18.17 0.30 -9.17
CA THR A 24 -18.94 1.25 -8.35
C THR A 24 -18.43 2.68 -8.44
N GLU A 25 -17.10 2.86 -8.54
CA GLU A 25 -16.46 4.18 -8.52
C GLU A 25 -15.76 4.52 -9.85
N GLY A 26 -15.88 3.65 -10.87
CA GLY A 26 -15.15 3.82 -12.14
C GLY A 26 -13.62 3.69 -12.01
N SER A 27 -13.10 3.36 -10.81
CA SER A 27 -11.68 3.41 -10.51
C SER A 27 -10.91 2.22 -11.10
N ASN A 28 -9.99 2.48 -12.03
CA ASN A 28 -9.14 1.45 -12.62
C ASN A 28 -7.92 1.11 -11.74
N LEU A 29 -8.18 0.56 -10.55
CA LEU A 29 -7.14 0.22 -9.58
C LEU A 29 -6.22 -0.89 -10.10
N LYS A 30 -4.93 -0.60 -10.18
CA LYS A 30 -3.90 -1.55 -10.63
C LYS A 30 -3.28 -2.32 -9.45
N ARG A 31 -2.68 -3.47 -9.75
CA ARG A 31 -1.96 -4.30 -8.76
C ARG A 31 -0.77 -3.52 -8.14
N PRO A 32 -0.40 -3.83 -6.88
CA PRO A 32 0.78 -3.27 -6.23
C PRO A 32 2.06 -3.68 -6.96
N LEU A 33 3.06 -2.81 -6.94
CA LEU A 33 4.38 -3.04 -7.53
C LEU A 33 5.38 -3.27 -6.41
N SER A 34 6.06 -4.42 -6.40
CA SER A 34 7.01 -4.80 -5.35
C SER A 34 8.45 -4.41 -5.63
N SER A 35 8.79 -4.03 -6.87
CA SER A 35 10.14 -3.70 -7.31
C SER A 35 10.15 -2.53 -8.30
N GLY A 36 11.35 -2.06 -8.64
CA GLY A 36 11.58 -0.96 -9.59
C GLY A 36 11.26 0.43 -9.04
N THR A 37 11.39 1.45 -9.88
CA THR A 37 11.28 2.88 -9.52
C THR A 37 10.11 3.58 -10.21
N SER A 38 9.09 2.83 -10.63
CA SER A 38 7.91 3.40 -11.28
C SER A 38 7.30 4.56 -10.46
N LYS A 39 6.82 5.60 -11.15
CA LYS A 39 6.15 6.76 -10.52
C LYS A 39 5.03 6.34 -9.56
N ARG A 40 4.31 5.25 -9.86
CA ARG A 40 3.27 4.67 -8.98
C ARG A 40 3.83 4.17 -7.66
N ARG A 41 4.97 3.47 -7.67
CA ARG A 41 5.62 2.96 -6.45
C ARG A 41 6.19 4.11 -5.62
N VAL A 42 6.80 5.10 -6.27
CA VAL A 42 7.29 6.32 -5.59
C VAL A 42 6.13 7.08 -4.93
N SER A 43 5.04 7.31 -5.66
CA SER A 43 3.85 7.99 -5.13
C SER A 43 3.21 7.22 -3.97
N PHE A 44 3.08 5.89 -4.10
CA PHE A 44 2.60 5.04 -3.03
C PHE A 44 3.48 5.16 -1.78
N ALA A 45 4.81 5.05 -1.95
CA ALA A 45 5.77 5.13 -0.86
C ALA A 45 5.69 6.48 -0.14
N ALA A 46 5.61 7.60 -0.88
CA ALA A 46 5.47 8.94 -0.31
C ALA A 46 4.20 9.08 0.55
N ARG A 47 3.06 8.63 0.01
CA ARG A 47 1.75 8.72 0.69
C ARG A 47 1.69 7.81 1.92
N PHE A 48 2.12 6.56 1.80
CA PHE A 48 1.99 5.57 2.86
C PHE A 48 3.04 5.72 3.96
N ALA A 49 4.21 6.29 3.66
CA ALA A 49 5.22 6.61 4.67
C ALA A 49 4.76 7.70 5.64
N GLY A 50 3.96 8.67 5.17
CA GLY A 50 3.40 9.74 5.99
C GLY A 50 2.11 9.40 6.73
N ASN A 51 1.52 8.23 6.47
CA ASN A 51 0.21 7.88 7.03
C ASN A 51 0.28 7.70 8.56
N PRO A 52 -0.54 8.39 9.37
CA PRO A 52 -0.58 8.16 10.82
C PRO A 52 -1.10 6.75 11.10
N GLY A 53 -0.37 5.98 11.90
CA GLY A 53 -0.75 4.60 12.24
C GLY A 53 0.44 3.70 12.57
N PRO A 54 0.33 2.80 13.56
CA PRO A 54 1.45 1.95 13.96
C PRO A 54 1.70 0.85 12.93
N MET A 55 2.94 0.34 12.89
CA MET A 55 3.32 -0.81 12.04
C MET A 55 2.90 -2.15 12.65
N LYS A 56 2.74 -2.19 13.98
CA LYS A 56 2.27 -3.35 14.73
C LYS A 56 1.02 -2.99 15.53
N ASP A 57 0.12 -3.93 15.69
CA ASP A 57 -1.03 -3.78 16.60
C ASP A 57 -0.61 -4.02 18.06
N SER A 58 -1.56 -3.89 18.99
CA SER A 58 -1.34 -4.12 20.43
C SER A 58 -0.91 -5.56 20.77
N LYS A 59 -1.08 -6.51 19.84
CA LYS A 59 -0.67 -7.92 19.97
C LYS A 59 0.63 -8.21 19.21
N GLY A 60 1.33 -7.18 18.72
CA GLY A 60 2.59 -7.29 17.99
C GLY A 60 2.46 -7.74 16.52
N ARG A 61 1.24 -7.92 16.00
CA ARG A 61 0.98 -8.39 14.63
C ARG A 61 1.08 -7.23 13.65
N PRO A 62 1.50 -7.47 12.39
CA PRO A 62 1.59 -6.41 11.40
C PRO A 62 0.21 -5.80 11.12
N THR A 63 0.11 -4.48 11.19
CA THR A 63 -1.14 -3.78 10.88
C THR A 63 -1.42 -3.83 9.38
N ARG A 64 -2.62 -3.37 9.01
CA ARG A 64 -3.01 -3.26 7.61
C ARG A 64 -2.07 -2.37 6.80
N LEU A 65 -1.53 -1.32 7.44
CA LEU A 65 -0.53 -0.43 6.88
C LEU A 65 0.78 -1.17 6.61
N ALA A 66 1.26 -1.94 7.59
CA ALA A 66 2.48 -2.74 7.44
C ALA A 66 2.34 -3.80 6.32
N LEU A 67 1.21 -4.49 6.25
CA LEU A 67 0.93 -5.45 5.18
C LEU A 67 0.87 -4.79 3.81
N ALA A 68 0.27 -3.59 3.72
CA ALA A 68 0.27 -2.82 2.48
C ALA A 68 1.68 -2.43 2.04
N LEU A 69 2.49 -1.86 2.95
CA LEU A 69 3.89 -1.52 2.68
C LEU A 69 4.68 -2.75 2.21
N LYS A 70 4.56 -3.88 2.92
CA LYS A 70 5.23 -5.13 2.56
C LYS A 70 4.84 -5.59 1.15
N ARG A 71 3.57 -5.46 0.78
CA ARG A 71 3.10 -5.87 -0.55
C ARG A 71 3.65 -5.01 -1.70
N TRP A 72 4.05 -3.77 -1.39
CA TRP A 72 4.73 -2.84 -2.30
C TRP A 72 6.26 -2.88 -2.16
N GLY A 73 6.79 -3.83 -1.40
CA GLY A 73 8.23 -4.06 -1.24
C GLY A 73 8.90 -3.09 -0.27
N PHE A 74 8.21 -2.71 0.81
CA PHE A 74 8.78 -1.90 1.90
C PHE A 74 8.53 -2.58 3.24
N ASN A 75 9.55 -2.72 4.07
CA ASN A 75 9.45 -3.33 5.40
C ASN A 75 9.10 -2.32 6.49
N SER A 76 9.38 -1.03 6.26
CA SER A 76 9.09 0.04 7.21
C SER A 76 8.63 1.33 6.53
N LYS A 77 8.01 2.22 7.33
CA LYS A 77 7.71 3.60 6.90
C LYS A 77 8.97 4.38 6.56
N ALA A 78 10.04 4.19 7.33
CA ALA A 78 11.31 4.87 7.13
C ALA A 78 11.91 4.49 5.76
N GLU A 79 11.91 3.20 5.43
CA GLU A 79 12.36 2.70 4.13
C GLU A 79 11.52 3.25 2.98
N ALA A 80 10.19 3.24 3.12
CA ALA A 80 9.30 3.85 2.13
C ALA A 80 9.54 5.37 1.97
N ARG A 81 9.79 6.09 3.07
CA ARG A 81 10.11 7.53 3.05
C ARG A 81 11.43 7.80 2.34
N ALA A 82 12.47 7.03 2.67
CA ALA A 82 13.79 7.14 2.06
C ALA A 82 13.71 6.85 0.55
N PHE A 83 13.02 5.77 0.17
CA PHE A 83 12.79 5.43 -1.24
C PHE A 83 12.05 6.55 -1.99
N ALA A 84 10.97 7.07 -1.40
CA ALA A 84 10.21 8.17 -1.99
C ALA A 84 11.08 9.43 -2.16
N ASN A 85 11.87 9.79 -1.15
CA ASN A 85 12.75 10.95 -1.22
C ASN A 85 13.87 10.81 -2.24
N LYS A 86 14.39 9.58 -2.45
CA LYS A 86 15.43 9.29 -3.43
C LYS A 86 14.93 9.35 -4.87
N HIS A 87 13.68 8.96 -5.09
CA HIS A 87 13.11 8.78 -6.44
C HIS A 87 11.97 9.75 -6.78
N LYS A 88 11.66 10.71 -5.91
CA LYS A 88 10.75 11.80 -6.24
C LYS A 88 11.40 12.64 -7.34
N ASN A 89 10.60 12.98 -8.35
CA ASN A 89 11.01 13.99 -9.30
C ASN A 89 11.16 15.31 -8.53
N LYS A 90 12.29 15.99 -8.70
CA LYS A 90 12.45 17.37 -8.27
C LYS A 90 11.68 18.29 -9.21
#